data_AF-A0AAX3WVV0-F1
#
_entry.id   AF-A0AAX3WVV0-F1
#
_cell.length_a   1.000
_cell.length_b   1.000
_cell.length_c   1.000
_cell.angle_alpha   90.00
_cell.angle_beta   90.00
_cell.angle_gamma   90.00
#
_symmetry.space_group_name_H-M   'P 1'
#
loop_
_entity.id
_entity.type
_entity.pdbx_description
1 polymer ?
#
loop_
_entity_poly.entity_id
_entity_poly.type
_entity_poly.pdbx_seq_one_letter_code
_entity_poly.pdbx_strand_id
1 'polypeptide(L)'
;MKQRIEAEVFNDIPGNHLYFEEIGKVQQAGLFVGIDGNFQPKAYMTRAQMAKVLVLALNLTSTSTKKATFYDVPMTHWAHDYISILAANGITTGDNGSFRPNNPVTRAEFAVFLHRALKNLKTHQWLKIVDEFLRIANY
;
A
#
# COMPACT_ATOMS: atom_id res chain seq x y z
N MET A 1 17.88 6.85 -8.86
CA MET A 1 18.38 5.99 -7.78
C MET A 1 17.36 6.02 -6.65
N LYS A 2 16.67 4.91 -6.33
CA LYS A 2 15.94 4.85 -5.04
C LYS A 2 17.00 4.77 -3.96
N GLN A 3 17.07 5.77 -3.09
CA GLN A 3 17.95 5.75 -1.93
C GLN A 3 17.57 4.50 -1.11
N ARG A 4 18.54 3.60 -0.89
CA ARG A 4 18.37 2.45 -0.01
C ARG A 4 18.27 3.02 1.39
N ILE A 5 17.09 3.00 1.99
CA ILE A 5 16.92 3.39 3.38
C ILE A 5 17.65 2.33 4.20
N GLU A 6 18.71 2.71 4.92
CA GLU A 6 19.31 1.83 5.92
C GLU A 6 18.25 1.52 6.98
N ALA A 7 18.18 0.27 7.46
CA ALA A 7 17.22 -0.07 8.50
C ALA A 7 17.58 0.71 9.77
N GLU A 8 16.78 1.70 10.13
CA GLU A 8 16.90 2.36 11.43
C GLU A 8 16.49 1.36 12.50
N VAL A 9 17.31 1.21 13.54
CA VAL A 9 16.97 0.40 14.69
C VAL A 9 15.86 1.12 15.46
N PHE A 10 14.71 0.46 15.61
CA PHE A 10 13.62 0.99 16.43
C PHE A 10 13.90 0.76 17.91
N ASN A 11 13.63 1.77 18.74
CA ASN A 11 13.85 1.76 20.18
C ASN A 11 13.07 0.63 20.89
N ASP A 12 11.90 0.26 20.36
CA ASP A 12 11.00 -0.76 20.91
C ASP A 12 11.14 -2.15 20.25
N ILE A 13 12.10 -2.32 19.34
CA ILE A 13 12.42 -3.60 18.69
C ILE A 13 13.88 -3.97 19.01
N PRO A 14 14.16 -4.61 20.16
CA PRO A 14 15.52 -5.04 20.50
C PRO A 14 16.04 -6.11 19.52
N GLY A 15 17.37 -6.26 19.41
CA GLY A 15 18.00 -7.21 18.48
C GLY A 15 17.62 -8.68 18.67
N ASN A 16 17.10 -9.05 19.84
CA ASN A 16 16.58 -10.38 20.16
C ASN A 16 15.05 -10.49 20.03
N HIS A 17 14.38 -9.46 19.53
CA HIS A 17 12.95 -9.47 19.29
C HIS A 17 12.60 -10.50 18.21
N LEU A 18 11.54 -11.28 18.42
CA LEU A 18 11.15 -12.38 17.54
C LEU A 18 10.97 -11.97 16.07
N TYR A 19 10.55 -10.72 15.84
CA TYR A 19 10.29 -10.16 14.51
C TYR A 19 11.35 -9.14 14.04
N PHE A 20 12.52 -9.10 14.69
CA PHE A 20 13.55 -8.08 14.41
C PHE A 20 13.95 -8.07 12.92
N GLU A 21 14.24 -9.23 12.34
CA GLU A 21 14.66 -9.33 10.94
C GLU A 21 13.54 -8.93 9.96
N GLU A 22 12.32 -9.40 10.17
CA GLU A 22 11.18 -9.14 9.29
C GLU A 22 10.79 -7.66 9.32
N ILE A 23 10.76 -7.05 10.51
CA ILE A 23 10.51 -5.62 10.69
C ILE A 23 11.55 -4.80 9.92
N GLY A 24 12.83 -5.15 10.05
CA GLY A 24 13.91 -4.50 9.30
C GLY A 24 13.74 -4.62 7.78
N LYS A 25 13.34 -5.80 7.27
CA LYS A 25 13.12 -6.01 5.83
C LYS A 25 11.97 -5.16 5.28
N VAL A 26 10.84 -5.09 5.98
CA VAL A 26 9.69 -4.29 5.52
C VAL A 26 9.92 -2.79 5.66
N GLN A 27 10.75 -2.37 6.63
CA GLN A 27 11.22 -0.98 6.76
C GLN A 27 12.16 -0.60 5.60
N GLN A 28 13.14 -1.46 5.25
CA GLN A 28 14.03 -1.22 4.10
C GLN A 28 13.26 -1.14 2.79
N ALA A 29 12.18 -1.91 2.65
CA ALA A 29 11.25 -1.84 1.53
C ALA A 29 10.35 -0.58 1.56
N GLY A 30 10.43 0.22 2.62
CA GLY A 30 9.64 1.43 2.84
C GLY A 30 8.16 1.17 3.14
N LEU A 31 7.76 -0.09 3.36
CA LEU A 31 6.36 -0.48 3.59
C LEU A 31 5.85 0.09 4.91
N PHE A 32 6.66 -0.05 5.95
CA PHE A 32 6.43 0.53 7.26
C PHE A 32 7.53 1.54 7.58
N VAL A 33 7.13 2.63 8.22
CA VAL A 33 8.03 3.61 8.83
C VAL A 33 7.59 3.75 10.27
N GLY A 34 8.54 3.86 11.19
CA GLY A 34 8.23 4.11 12.59
C GLY A 34 7.80 5.55 12.83
N ILE A 35 7.45 5.82 14.07
CA ILE A 35 7.14 7.15 14.57
C ILE A 35 8.00 7.40 15.81
N ASP A 36 8.68 8.55 15.85
CA ASP A 36 9.53 8.96 16.96
C ASP A 36 10.54 7.87 17.39
N GLY A 37 11.16 7.21 16.41
CA GLY A 37 12.13 6.13 16.61
C GLY A 37 11.54 4.79 17.07
N ASN A 38 10.22 4.62 17.09
CA ASN A 38 9.53 3.38 17.50
C ASN A 38 8.75 2.75 16.33
N PHE A 39 8.68 1.42 16.30
CA PHE A 39 7.87 0.66 15.33
C PHE A 39 6.42 0.48 15.78
N GLN A 40 6.19 0.40 17.09
CA GLN A 40 4.89 0.11 17.73
C GLN A 40 4.30 -1.27 17.34
N PRO A 41 5.00 -2.40 17.64
CA PRO A 41 4.64 -3.73 17.13
C PRO A 41 3.29 -4.27 17.61
N LYS A 42 2.70 -3.67 18.65
CA LYS A 42 1.39 -4.06 19.22
C LYS A 42 0.25 -3.13 18.77
N ALA A 43 0.56 -2.08 18.03
CA ALA A 43 -0.46 -1.13 17.56
C ALA A 43 -1.30 -1.74 16.43
N TYR A 44 -2.56 -1.32 16.35
CA TYR A 44 -3.40 -1.64 15.19
C TYR A 44 -2.94 -0.85 13.97
N MET A 45 -2.98 -1.47 12.80
CA MET A 45 -2.69 -0.82 11.53
C MET A 45 -3.86 0.06 11.08
N THR A 46 -3.57 1.31 10.72
CA THR A 46 -4.56 2.23 10.16
C THR A 46 -4.85 1.94 8.69
N ARG A 47 -5.99 2.43 8.19
CA ARG A 47 -6.38 2.31 6.77
C ARG A 47 -5.38 2.99 5.85
N ALA A 48 -4.79 4.11 6.25
CA ALA A 48 -3.74 4.79 5.50
C ALA A 48 -2.43 3.98 5.42
N GLN A 49 -2.00 3.37 6.53
CA GLN A 49 -0.83 2.49 6.55
C GLN A 49 -1.06 1.26 5.66
N MET A 50 -2.22 0.62 5.77
CA MET A 50 -2.61 -0.49 4.89
C MET A 50 -2.58 -0.08 3.41
N ALA A 51 -3.08 1.12 3.07
CA ALA A 51 -3.06 1.59 1.69
C ALA A 51 -1.63 1.72 1.14
N LYS A 52 -0.72 2.33 1.91
CA LYS A 52 0.70 2.40 1.57
C LYS A 52 1.31 1.02 1.37
N VAL A 53 1.08 0.10 2.31
CA VAL A 53 1.60 -1.28 2.25
C VAL A 53 1.13 -1.99 0.99
N LEU A 54 -0.17 -1.99 0.69
CA LEU A 54 -0.70 -2.66 -0.49
C LEU A 54 -0.16 -2.07 -1.80
N VAL A 55 -0.08 -0.74 -1.89
CA VAL A 55 0.45 -0.07 -3.09
C VAL A 55 1.91 -0.42 -3.32
N LEU A 56 2.75 -0.34 -2.29
CA LEU A 56 4.19 -0.58 -2.43
C LEU A 56 4.50 -2.08 -2.60
N ALA A 57 3.89 -2.96 -1.80
CA ALA A 57 4.16 -4.39 -1.83
C ALA A 57 3.71 -5.06 -3.13
N LEU A 58 2.61 -4.58 -3.73
CA LEU A 58 2.07 -5.11 -4.99
C LEU A 58 2.46 -4.25 -6.20
N ASN A 59 3.29 -3.23 -6.00
CA ASN A 59 3.74 -2.28 -7.01
C ASN A 59 2.56 -1.73 -7.86
N LEU A 60 1.48 -1.35 -7.18
CA LEU A 60 0.27 -0.83 -7.84
C LEU A 60 0.57 0.54 -8.44
N THR A 61 0.16 0.72 -9.69
CA THR A 61 0.26 2.01 -10.40
C THR A 61 -1.13 2.47 -10.83
N SER A 62 -1.25 3.74 -11.20
CA SER A 62 -2.45 4.29 -11.81
C SER A 62 -2.04 5.20 -12.96
N THR A 63 -2.61 4.98 -14.14
CA THR A 63 -2.52 5.88 -15.28
C THR A 63 -3.68 6.88 -15.31
N SER A 64 -4.64 6.74 -14.41
CA SER A 64 -5.79 7.63 -14.32
C SER A 64 -5.35 9.04 -13.90
N THR A 65 -5.67 10.01 -14.75
CA THR A 65 -5.57 11.44 -14.42
C THR A 65 -6.64 11.89 -13.43
N LYS A 66 -7.73 11.11 -13.28
CA LYS A 66 -8.72 11.30 -12.22
C LYS A 66 -8.23 10.63 -10.94
N LYS A 67 -7.80 11.45 -9.98
CA LYS A 67 -7.61 11.02 -8.59
C LYS A 67 -8.97 10.99 -7.89
N ALA A 68 -9.31 9.89 -7.23
CA ALA A 68 -10.50 9.88 -6.40
C ALA A 68 -10.30 10.83 -5.21
N THR A 69 -11.23 11.75 -5.01
CA THR A 69 -11.16 12.72 -3.91
C THR A 69 -12.03 12.26 -2.77
N PHE A 70 -11.40 11.93 -1.64
CA PHE A 70 -12.06 11.74 -0.36
C PHE A 70 -11.94 13.03 0.45
N TYR A 71 -13.03 13.52 1.05
CA TYR A 71 -13.03 14.82 1.72
C TYR A 71 -12.12 14.85 2.96
N ASP A 72 -11.85 13.69 3.56
CA ASP A 72 -10.96 13.50 4.71
C ASP A 72 -9.52 13.10 4.34
N VAL A 73 -9.17 13.16 3.04
CA VAL A 73 -7.82 12.92 2.53
C VAL A 73 -7.42 14.08 1.63
N PRO A 74 -7.02 15.23 2.22
CA PRO A 74 -6.52 16.35 1.42
C PRO A 74 -5.24 15.96 0.66
N MET A 75 -4.91 16.70 -0.41
CA MET A 75 -3.68 16.46 -1.20
C MET A 75 -2.40 16.53 -0.37
N THR A 76 -2.42 17.26 0.75
CA THR A 76 -1.30 17.38 1.69
C THR A 76 -1.19 16.19 2.64
N HIS A 77 -2.17 15.30 2.69
CA HIS A 77 -2.12 14.11 3.53
C HIS A 77 -1.05 13.14 3.01
N TRP A 78 -0.17 12.66 3.89
CA TRP A 78 0.97 11.80 3.51
C TRP A 78 0.56 10.54 2.71
N ALA A 79 -0.64 10.01 2.99
CA ALA A 79 -1.17 8.83 2.32
C ALA A 79 -2.00 9.12 1.05
N HIS A 80 -2.17 10.39 0.67
CA HIS A 80 -3.07 10.81 -0.42
C HIS A 80 -2.84 10.02 -1.71
N ASP A 81 -1.57 9.91 -2.14
CA ASP A 81 -1.27 9.25 -3.41
C ASP A 81 -1.49 7.73 -3.34
N TYR A 82 -1.16 7.08 -2.21
CA TYR A 82 -1.45 5.66 -2.03
C TYR A 82 -2.95 5.37 -2.05
N ILE A 83 -3.73 6.20 -1.36
CA ILE A 83 -5.19 6.08 -1.31
C ILE A 83 -5.81 6.34 -2.70
N SER A 84 -5.29 7.35 -3.42
CA SER A 84 -5.69 7.65 -4.79
C SER A 84 -5.43 6.49 -5.75
N ILE A 85 -4.27 5.81 -5.62
CA ILE A 85 -3.93 4.63 -6.41
C ILE A 85 -4.90 3.49 -6.11
N LEU A 86 -5.23 3.23 -4.84
CA LEU A 86 -6.22 2.21 -4.51
C LEU A 86 -7.58 2.51 -5.14
N ALA A 87 -8.01 3.76 -5.09
CA ALA A 87 -9.31 4.15 -5.63
C ALA A 87 -9.35 4.05 -7.16
N ALA A 88 -8.30 4.51 -7.83
CA ALA A 88 -8.16 4.40 -9.29
C ALA A 88 -8.13 2.94 -9.77
N ASN A 89 -7.63 2.03 -8.94
CA ASN A 89 -7.63 0.59 -9.21
C ASN A 89 -8.93 -0.13 -8.79
N GLY A 90 -9.94 0.60 -8.32
CA GLY A 90 -11.21 0.03 -7.85
C GLY A 90 -11.08 -0.80 -6.57
N ILE A 91 -9.97 -0.66 -5.84
CA ILE A 91 -9.69 -1.40 -4.60
C ILE A 91 -10.49 -0.80 -3.44
N THR A 92 -10.65 0.53 -3.44
CA THR A 92 -11.48 1.26 -2.49
C THR A 92 -12.49 2.15 -3.21
N THR A 93 -13.69 2.27 -2.62
CA THR A 93 -14.71 3.24 -3.01
C THR A 93 -14.94 4.30 -1.94
N GLY A 94 -14.28 4.17 -0.78
CA GLY A 94 -14.64 4.90 0.43
C GLY A 94 -16.03 4.54 0.94
N ASP A 95 -16.51 5.36 1.87
CA ASP A 95 -17.85 5.32 2.45
C ASP A 95 -18.38 6.76 2.53
N ASN A 96 -19.42 7.07 1.75
CA ASN A 96 -20.03 8.41 1.67
C ASN A 96 -19.01 9.55 1.45
N GLY A 97 -18.04 9.34 0.55
CA GLY A 97 -17.02 10.34 0.22
C GLY A 97 -15.85 10.43 1.21
N SER A 98 -15.80 9.56 2.23
CA SER A 98 -14.72 9.47 3.21
C SER A 98 -13.91 8.18 3.05
N PHE A 99 -12.60 8.26 3.27
CA PHE A 99 -11.73 7.08 3.33
C PHE A 99 -11.47 6.60 4.76
N ARG A 100 -11.56 7.48 5.75
CA ARG A 100 -11.24 7.29 7.17
C ARG A 100 -9.79 6.83 7.39
N PRO A 101 -8.78 7.62 6.97
CA PRO A 101 -7.37 7.18 6.93
C PRO A 101 -6.82 6.71 8.28
N ASN A 102 -7.29 7.28 9.38
CA ASN A 102 -6.78 7.01 10.73
C ASN A 102 -7.52 5.88 11.45
N ASN A 103 -8.63 5.38 10.90
CA ASN A 103 -9.35 4.27 11.53
C ASN A 103 -8.53 2.98 11.43
N PRO A 104 -8.59 2.09 12.46
CA PRO A 104 -8.01 0.77 12.35
C PRO A 104 -8.72 -0.04 11.26
N VAL A 105 -7.99 -0.94 10.61
CA VAL A 105 -8.55 -1.88 9.63
C VAL A 105 -9.02 -3.14 10.35
N THR A 106 -10.29 -3.51 10.20
CA THR A 106 -10.78 -4.81 10.68
C THR A 106 -10.33 -5.94 9.76
N ARG A 107 -10.32 -7.18 10.26
CA ARG A 107 -9.97 -8.37 9.46
C ARG A 107 -10.85 -8.52 8.20
N ALA A 108 -12.14 -8.19 8.31
CA ALA A 108 -13.08 -8.26 7.20
C ALA A 108 -12.76 -7.20 6.13
N GLU A 109 -12.52 -5.95 6.55
CA GLU A 109 -12.10 -4.90 5.62
C GLU A 109 -10.78 -5.23 4.94
N PHE A 110 -9.79 -5.70 5.69
CA PHE A 110 -8.49 -6.10 5.14
C PHE A 110 -8.66 -7.19 4.06
N ALA A 111 -9.49 -8.21 4.31
CA ALA A 111 -9.76 -9.26 3.35
C ALA A 111 -10.35 -8.71 2.03
N VAL A 112 -11.25 -7.72 2.12
CA VAL A 112 -11.83 -7.05 0.95
C VAL A 112 -10.77 -6.28 0.17
N PHE A 113 -9.93 -5.48 0.85
CA PHE A 113 -8.86 -4.72 0.21
C PHE A 113 -7.86 -5.64 -0.49
N LEU A 114 -7.41 -6.68 0.20
CA LEU A 114 -6.43 -7.63 -0.32
C LEU A 114 -6.99 -8.39 -1.53
N HIS A 115 -8.22 -8.90 -1.45
CA HIS A 115 -8.83 -9.63 -2.57
C HIS A 115 -8.93 -8.76 -3.82
N ARG A 116 -9.40 -7.51 -3.67
CA ARG A 116 -9.51 -6.57 -4.80
C ARG A 116 -8.15 -6.21 -5.39
N ALA A 117 -7.14 -6.00 -4.54
CA ALA A 117 -5.78 -5.72 -4.98
C ALA A 117 -5.16 -6.90 -5.76
N LEU A 118 -5.32 -8.13 -5.27
CA LEU A 118 -4.83 -9.34 -5.95
C LEU A 118 -5.58 -9.60 -7.26
N LYS A 119 -6.89 -9.35 -7.31
CA LYS A 119 -7.68 -9.44 -8.55
C LYS A 119 -7.15 -8.47 -9.60
N ASN A 120 -6.90 -7.21 -9.20
CA ASN A 120 -6.35 -6.19 -10.07
C ASN A 120 -4.97 -6.59 -10.63
N LEU A 121 -4.09 -7.16 -9.81
CA LEU A 121 -2.77 -7.65 -10.24
C LEU A 121 -2.88 -8.72 -11.33
N LYS A 122 -3.76 -9.70 -11.15
CA LYS A 122 -4.00 -10.77 -12.14
C LYS A 122 -4.53 -10.21 -13.47
N THR A 123 -5.46 -9.27 -13.41
CA THR A 123 -5.99 -8.60 -14.61
C THR A 123 -4.86 -7.90 -15.38
N HIS A 124 -3.98 -7.16 -14.71
CA HIS A 124 -2.86 -6.50 -15.38
C HIS A 124 -1.82 -7.48 -15.95
N GLN A 125 -1.56 -8.61 -15.27
CA GLN A 125 -0.69 -9.66 -15.82
C GLN A 125 -1.28 -10.29 -17.09
N TRP A 126 -2.58 -10.56 -17.09
CA TRP A 126 -3.28 -11.09 -18.26
C TRP A 126 -3.22 -10.12 -19.44
N LEU A 127 -3.49 -8.83 -19.21
CA LEU A 127 -3.41 -7.81 -20.26
C LEU A 127 -2.00 -7.71 -20.85
N LYS A 128 -0.95 -7.77 -20.03
CA LYS A 128 0.44 -7.80 -20.52
C LYS A 128 0.73 -9.00 -21.43
N ILE A 129 0.20 -10.18 -21.09
CA ILE A 129 0.35 -11.38 -21.92
C ILE A 129 -0.37 -11.20 -23.26
N VAL A 130 -1.60 -10.68 -23.23
CA VAL A 130 -2.38 -10.43 -24.46
C VAL A 130 -1.70 -9.37 -25.33
N ASP A 131 -1.24 -8.26 -24.75
CA ASP A 131 -0.53 -7.20 -25.49
C ASP A 131 0.75 -7.72 -26.14
N GLU A 132 1.54 -8.51 -25.41
CA GLU A 132 2.76 -9.12 -25.95
C GLU A 132 2.45 -10.13 -27.05
N PHE A 133 1.39 -10.93 -26.89
CA PHE A 133 0.93 -11.84 -27.92
C PHE A 133 0.47 -11.09 -29.18
N LEU A 134 -0.35 -10.04 -29.05
CA LEU A 134 -0.80 -9.21 -30.17
C LEU A 134 0.36 -8.48 -30.85
N ARG A 135 1.42 -8.11 -30.11
CA ARG A 135 2.65 -7.54 -30.65
C ARG A 135 3.43 -8.55 -31.49
N ILE A 136 3.50 -9.81 -31.06
CA ILE A 136 4.20 -10.89 -31.79
C ILE A 136 3.38 -11.35 -33.02
N ALA A 137 2.05 -11.39 -32.91
CA ALA A 137 1.17 -11.90 -33.97
C ALA A 137 0.89 -10.89 -35.11
N ASN A 138 1.17 -9.60 -34.91
CA ASN A 138 1.00 -8.54 -35.93
C ASN A 138 2.33 -8.09 -36.58
N TYR A 139 3.34 -8.97 -36.58
CA TYR A 139 4.50 -8.92 -37.47
C TYR A 139 4.53 -10.16 -38.36
#